data_AF-A0A8X8KPL3-F1
#
_entry.id   AF-A0A8X8KPL3-F1
#
_cell.length_a   1.000
_cell.length_b   1.000
_cell.length_c   1.000
_cell.angle_alpha   90.00
_cell.angle_beta   90.00
_cell.angle_gamma   90.00
#
_symmetry.space_group_name_H-M   'P 1'
#
loop_
_entity.id
_entity.type
_entity.pdbx_description
1 polymer ?
#
loop_
_entity_poly.entity_id
_entity_poly.type
_entity_poly.pdbx_seq_one_letter_code
_entity_poly.pdbx_strand_id
1 'polypeptide(L)'
;MALETVATGLGLLAAGMLVASALITSPRRMLQVQTGVGLAFGAHFLMLGLVPAAAMNGLAAVQAAAAILALRRPAASVVGYGIIPMLWVAGTVAWSGPLTLLAVAAMTVVALARMMSSEMPMRFAFLAGSALWFTHDVLAMAWIPLCADVLCFVIGLGFILHRKGVVPARFAAGFSQRLREWRNALTAEPRAAA
;
A
#
# COMPACT_ATOMS: atom_id res chain seq x y z
N MET A 1 4.45 3.21 -27.62
CA MET A 1 5.65 2.44 -27.25
C MET A 1 6.47 3.09 -26.13
N ALA A 2 7.31 4.11 -26.35
CA ALA A 2 8.17 4.64 -25.27
C ALA A 2 7.40 5.21 -24.05
N LEU A 3 6.30 5.93 -24.30
CA LEU A 3 5.46 6.51 -23.24
C LEU A 3 4.78 5.43 -22.38
N GLU A 4 4.32 4.34 -23.00
CA GLU A 4 3.67 3.22 -22.32
C GLU A 4 4.67 2.42 -21.46
N THR A 5 5.90 2.26 -21.95
CA THR A 5 6.99 1.63 -21.17
C THR A 5 7.32 2.44 -19.93
N VAL A 6 7.41 3.77 -20.05
CA VAL A 6 7.64 4.66 -18.90
C VAL A 6 6.46 4.62 -17.93
N ALA A 7 5.23 4.67 -18.44
CA ALA A 7 4.02 4.57 -17.61
C ALA A 7 4.02 3.25 -16.81
N THR A 8 4.32 2.13 -17.48
CA THR A 8 4.40 0.81 -16.84
C THR A 8 5.49 0.77 -15.76
N GLY A 9 6.67 1.33 -16.06
CA GLY A 9 7.77 1.43 -15.10
C GLY A 9 7.38 2.19 -13.84
N LEU A 10 6.66 3.31 -13.98
CA LEU A 10 6.14 4.08 -12.84
C LEU A 10 5.09 3.31 -12.04
N GLY A 11 4.21 2.57 -12.70
CA GLY A 11 3.22 1.71 -12.05
C GLY A 11 3.89 0.59 -11.23
N LEU A 12 4.90 -0.07 -11.78
CA LEU A 12 5.67 -1.10 -11.09
C LEU A 12 6.49 -0.54 -9.92
N LEU A 13 7.08 0.65 -10.08
CA LEU A 13 7.75 1.36 -8.99
C LEU A 13 6.77 1.67 -7.86
N ALA A 14 5.60 2.22 -8.18
CA ALA A 14 4.56 2.54 -7.21
C ALA A 14 4.10 1.29 -6.46
N ALA A 15 3.84 0.19 -7.19
CA ALA A 15 3.49 -1.11 -6.62
C ALA A 15 4.58 -1.62 -5.66
N GLY A 16 5.85 -1.58 -6.06
CA GLY A 16 6.96 -2.00 -5.21
C GLY A 16 7.10 -1.15 -3.93
N MET A 17 6.92 0.17 -4.05
CA MET A 17 6.91 1.08 -2.90
C MET A 17 5.74 0.80 -1.97
N LEU A 18 4.56 0.54 -2.51
CA LEU A 18 3.36 0.21 -1.75
C LEU A 18 3.59 -1.08 -0.95
N VAL A 19 4.08 -2.14 -1.58
CA VAL A 19 4.44 -3.40 -0.91
C VAL A 19 5.50 -3.19 0.16
N ALA A 20 6.54 -2.40 -0.13
CA ALA A 20 7.57 -2.08 0.85
C ALA A 20 7.01 -1.32 2.06
N SER A 21 5.99 -0.49 1.87
CA SER A 21 5.36 0.27 2.96
C SER A 21 4.74 -0.63 4.03
N ALA A 22 4.21 -1.80 3.65
CA ALA A 22 3.60 -2.76 4.57
C ALA A 22 4.61 -3.33 5.58
N LEU A 23 5.89 -3.39 5.20
CA LEU A 23 7.00 -3.87 6.04
C LEU A 23 7.55 -2.81 6.99
N ILE A 24 7.26 -1.53 6.76
CA ILE A 24 7.79 -0.42 7.55
C ILE A 24 7.01 -0.29 8.87
N THR A 25 7.74 -0.22 9.99
CA THR A 25 7.15 -0.07 11.34
C THR A 25 7.08 1.37 11.82
N SER A 26 7.94 2.25 11.32
CA SER A 26 7.93 3.66 11.67
C SER A 26 6.80 4.41 10.93
N PRO A 27 5.82 5.01 11.64
CA PRO A 27 4.72 5.74 10.99
C PRO A 27 5.21 6.83 10.05
N ARG A 28 6.24 7.59 10.46
CA ARG A 28 6.84 8.65 9.64
C ARG A 28 7.42 8.11 8.33
N ARG A 29 8.21 7.03 8.39
CA ARG A 29 8.82 6.43 7.18
C ARG A 29 7.76 5.83 6.27
N MET A 30 6.73 5.21 6.84
CA MET A 30 5.63 4.66 6.07
C MET A 30 4.88 5.77 5.32
N LEU A 31 4.59 6.90 5.98
CA LEU A 31 3.96 8.06 5.32
C LEU A 31 4.84 8.67 4.21
N GLN A 32 6.16 8.69 4.38
CA GLN A 32 7.09 9.14 3.33
C GLN A 32 7.00 8.25 2.09
N VAL A 33 6.99 6.93 2.29
CA VAL A 33 6.81 5.97 1.19
C VAL A 33 5.43 6.14 0.56
N GLN A 34 4.37 6.28 1.35
CA GLN A 34 3.01 6.50 0.85
C GLN A 34 2.86 7.80 0.05
N THR A 35 3.64 8.85 0.38
CA THR A 35 3.71 10.06 -0.44
C THR A 35 4.31 9.74 -1.81
N GLY A 36 5.40 8.99 -1.85
CA GLY A 36 6.02 8.54 -3.09
C GLY A 36 5.12 7.62 -3.92
N VAL A 37 4.38 6.72 -3.28
CA VAL A 37 3.37 5.86 -3.93
C VAL A 37 2.32 6.71 -4.64
N GLY A 38 1.74 7.70 -3.95
CA GLY A 38 0.73 8.59 -4.55
C GLY A 38 1.29 9.40 -5.73
N LEU A 39 2.54 9.87 -5.65
CA LEU A 39 3.18 10.57 -6.77
C LEU A 39 3.44 9.63 -7.96
N ALA A 40 3.95 8.43 -7.71
CA ALA A 40 4.29 7.46 -8.76
C ALA A 40 3.03 6.90 -9.45
N PHE A 41 1.99 6.51 -8.69
CA PHE A 41 0.70 6.13 -9.28
C PHE A 41 0.00 7.30 -9.95
N GLY A 42 0.09 8.51 -9.37
CA GLY A 42 -0.42 9.72 -9.99
C GLY A 42 0.16 9.96 -11.38
N ALA A 43 1.50 9.88 -11.50
CA ALA A 43 2.20 10.00 -12.78
C ALA A 43 1.85 8.86 -13.74
N HIS A 44 1.82 7.61 -13.25
CA HIS A 44 1.40 6.43 -14.03
C HIS A 44 0.02 6.63 -14.66
N PHE A 45 -0.99 6.99 -13.87
CA PHE A 45 -2.36 7.18 -14.37
C PHE A 45 -2.49 8.39 -15.28
N LEU A 46 -1.77 9.47 -15.01
CA LEU A 46 -1.77 10.64 -15.88
C LEU A 46 -1.23 10.31 -17.28
N MET A 47 -0.17 9.51 -17.36
CA MET A 47 0.39 9.04 -18.62
C MET A 47 -0.53 8.08 -19.39
N LEU A 48 -1.42 7.37 -18.69
CA LEU A 48 -2.48 6.56 -19.29
C LEU A 48 -3.72 7.36 -19.66
N GLY A 49 -3.74 8.69 -19.44
CA GLY A 49 -4.91 9.54 -19.69
C GLY A 49 -6.03 9.39 -18.65
N LEU A 50 -5.79 8.67 -17.55
CA LEU A 50 -6.75 8.41 -16.48
C LEU A 50 -6.72 9.55 -15.45
N VAL A 51 -7.15 10.74 -15.88
CA VAL A 51 -7.09 11.99 -15.09
C VAL A 51 -7.73 11.86 -13.69
N PRO A 52 -8.91 11.23 -13.51
CA PRO A 52 -9.48 11.06 -12.17
C PRO A 52 -8.59 10.25 -11.23
N ALA A 53 -8.05 9.12 -11.70
CA ALA A 53 -7.16 8.28 -10.90
C ALA A 53 -5.87 9.02 -10.55
N ALA A 54 -5.33 9.81 -11.48
CA ALA A 54 -4.18 10.67 -11.24
C ALA A 54 -4.46 11.73 -10.16
N ALA A 55 -5.61 12.41 -10.25
CA ALA A 55 -6.02 13.44 -9.30
C ALA A 55 -6.20 12.88 -7.88
N MET A 56 -6.87 11.72 -7.73
CA MET A 56 -7.05 11.07 -6.44
C MET A 56 -5.71 10.66 -5.81
N ASN A 57 -4.76 10.17 -6.61
CA ASN A 57 -3.42 9.83 -6.14
C ASN A 57 -2.60 11.07 -5.75
N GLY A 58 -2.75 12.18 -6.48
CA GLY A 58 -2.20 13.47 -6.10
C GLY A 58 -2.72 13.99 -4.76
N LEU A 59 -4.05 13.95 -4.55
CA LEU A 59 -4.67 14.29 -3.27
C LEU A 59 -4.16 13.38 -2.14
N ALA A 60 -4.04 12.08 -2.39
CA ALA A 60 -3.50 11.12 -1.44
C ALA A 60 -2.04 11.43 -1.07
N ALA A 61 -1.20 11.86 -2.03
CA ALA A 61 0.18 12.27 -1.78
C ALA A 61 0.25 13.53 -0.91
N VAL A 62 -0.56 14.55 -1.24
CA VAL A 62 -0.67 15.78 -0.43
C VAL A 62 -1.11 15.46 1.00
N GLN A 63 -2.09 14.57 1.15
CA GLN A 63 -2.60 14.15 2.45
C GLN A 63 -1.56 13.38 3.27
N ALA A 64 -0.78 12.49 2.65
CA ALA A 64 0.32 11.81 3.31
C ALA A 64 1.42 12.80 3.75
N ALA A 65 1.76 13.78 2.92
CA ALA A 65 2.70 14.84 3.28
C ALA A 65 2.20 15.71 4.44
N ALA A 66 0.91 16.07 4.44
CA ALA A 66 0.27 16.79 5.54
C ALA A 66 0.29 15.98 6.84
N ALA A 67 0.04 14.67 6.77
CA ALA A 67 0.13 13.77 7.92
C ALA A 67 1.56 13.72 8.50
N ILE A 68 2.61 13.73 7.66
CA ILE A 68 4.00 13.83 8.12
C ILE A 68 4.23 15.14 8.87
N LEU A 69 3.73 16.26 8.35
CA LEU A 69 3.87 17.56 9.00
C LEU A 69 3.10 17.59 10.33
N ALA A 70 1.93 16.94 10.39
CA ALA A 70 1.10 16.84 11.59
C ALA A 70 1.82 16.14 12.76
N LEU A 71 2.78 15.24 12.48
CA LEU A 71 3.63 14.62 13.53
C LEU A 71 4.48 15.63 14.30
N ARG A 72 4.78 16.80 13.71
CA ARG A 72 5.56 17.88 14.36
C ARG A 72 4.72 19.10 14.69
N ARG A 73 3.68 19.37 13.90
CA ARG A 73 2.81 20.53 14.03
C ARG A 73 1.35 20.09 13.98
N PRO A 74 0.69 19.86 15.12
CA PRO A 74 -0.68 19.33 15.16
C PRO A 74 -1.68 20.12 14.31
N ALA A 75 -1.50 21.45 14.16
CA ALA A 75 -2.31 22.29 13.29
C ALA A 75 -2.33 21.85 11.82
N ALA A 76 -1.27 21.19 11.33
CA ALA A 76 -1.24 20.64 9.97
C ALA A 76 -2.21 19.46 9.76
N SER A 77 -2.74 18.87 10.85
CA SER A 77 -3.77 17.83 10.75
C SER A 77 -5.05 18.31 10.07
N VAL A 78 -5.36 19.62 10.15
CA VAL A 78 -6.51 20.24 9.48
C VAL A 78 -6.43 20.00 7.97
N VAL A 79 -5.24 20.12 7.36
CA VAL A 79 -5.06 19.83 5.94
C VAL A 79 -5.28 18.34 5.68
N GLY A 80 -4.70 17.47 6.52
CA GLY A 80 -4.85 16.01 6.39
C GLY A 80 -6.31 15.55 6.43
N TYR A 81 -7.10 16.08 7.37
CA TYR A 81 -8.54 15.80 7.46
C TYR A 81 -9.35 16.52 6.39
N GLY A 82 -8.95 17.73 5.98
CA GLY A 82 -9.60 18.52 4.93
C GLY A 82 -9.52 17.87 3.54
N ILE A 83 -8.51 17.04 3.27
CA ILE A 83 -8.45 16.27 2.02
C ILE A 83 -9.54 15.18 1.96
N ILE A 84 -10.04 14.67 3.09
CA ILE A 84 -11.08 13.63 3.09
C ILE A 84 -12.35 14.08 2.35
N PRO A 85 -13.00 15.22 2.69
CA PRO A 85 -14.15 15.69 1.92
C PRO A 85 -13.78 16.04 0.47
N MET A 86 -12.54 16.49 0.20
CA MET A 86 -12.09 16.71 -1.18
C MET A 86 -12.03 15.42 -2.01
N LEU A 87 -11.68 14.28 -1.41
CA LEU A 87 -11.73 12.97 -2.07
C LEU A 87 -13.16 12.60 -2.47
N TRP A 88 -14.14 12.91 -1.61
CA TRP A 88 -15.56 12.71 -1.92
C TRP A 88 -16.03 13.64 -3.04
N VAL A 89 -15.67 14.92 -3.00
CA VAL A 89 -15.99 15.86 -4.08
C VAL A 89 -15.37 15.39 -5.40
N ALA A 90 -14.09 15.01 -5.39
CA ALA A 90 -13.39 14.48 -6.56
C ALA A 90 -14.07 13.21 -7.10
N GLY A 91 -14.46 12.28 -6.23
CA GLY A 91 -15.20 11.09 -6.63
C GLY A 91 -16.59 11.38 -7.19
N THR A 92 -17.28 12.39 -6.67
CA THR A 92 -18.58 12.82 -7.18
C THR A 92 -18.45 13.45 -8.58
N VAL A 93 -17.42 14.25 -8.79
CA VAL A 93 -17.10 14.85 -10.10
C VAL A 93 -16.64 13.79 -11.11
N ALA A 94 -15.86 12.81 -10.65
CA ALA A 94 -15.34 11.70 -11.45
C ALA A 94 -16.27 10.48 -11.48
N TRP A 95 -17.56 10.67 -11.21
CA TRP A 95 -18.50 9.58 -11.09
C TRP A 95 -18.58 8.76 -12.38
N SER A 96 -18.23 7.49 -12.30
CA SER A 96 -18.32 6.52 -13.40
C SER A 96 -19.14 5.28 -13.04
N GLY A 97 -19.80 5.30 -11.88
CA GLY A 97 -20.66 4.22 -11.38
C GLY A 97 -20.25 3.72 -9.99
N PRO A 98 -20.75 2.55 -9.57
CA PRO A 98 -20.52 2.01 -8.23
C PRO A 98 -19.04 1.77 -7.88
N LEU A 99 -18.19 1.51 -8.87
CA LEU A 99 -16.74 1.41 -8.72
C LEU A 99 -16.14 2.66 -8.08
N THR A 100 -16.63 3.85 -8.44
CA THR A 100 -16.17 5.12 -7.87
C THR A 100 -16.42 5.18 -6.36
N LEU A 101 -17.56 4.66 -5.87
CA LEU A 101 -17.84 4.62 -4.43
C LEU A 101 -16.80 3.76 -3.70
N LEU A 102 -16.43 2.64 -4.29
CA LEU A 102 -15.47 1.71 -3.69
C LEU A 102 -14.08 2.35 -3.60
N ALA A 103 -13.64 3.04 -4.66
CA ALA A 103 -12.40 3.81 -4.66
C ALA A 103 -12.40 4.94 -3.61
N VAL A 104 -13.49 5.71 -3.52
CA VAL A 104 -13.62 6.80 -2.55
C VAL A 104 -13.66 6.27 -1.11
N ALA A 105 -14.37 5.15 -0.88
CA ALA A 105 -14.40 4.49 0.43
C ALA A 105 -13.01 3.98 0.83
N ALA A 106 -12.31 3.29 -0.08
CA ALA A 106 -10.94 2.82 0.14
C ALA A 106 -10.00 3.99 0.48
N MET A 107 -10.03 5.06 -0.32
CA MET A 107 -9.26 6.28 -0.08
C MET A 107 -9.61 6.93 1.27
N THR A 108 -10.88 6.96 1.65
CA THR A 108 -11.32 7.54 2.93
C THR A 108 -10.74 6.76 4.11
N VAL A 109 -10.84 5.43 4.08
CA VAL A 109 -10.29 4.56 5.12
C VAL A 109 -8.76 4.71 5.21
N VAL A 110 -8.08 4.74 4.06
CA VAL A 110 -6.62 4.94 3.98
C VAL A 110 -6.21 6.33 4.49
N ALA A 111 -6.97 7.37 4.15
CA ALA A 111 -6.71 8.74 4.62
C ALA A 111 -6.87 8.83 6.15
N LEU A 112 -7.92 8.23 6.71
CA LEU A 112 -8.11 8.12 8.15
C LEU A 112 -6.97 7.34 8.82
N ALA A 113 -6.55 6.22 8.24
CA ALA A 113 -5.43 5.42 8.74
C ALA A 113 -4.16 6.26 8.92
N ARG A 114 -3.82 7.08 7.93
CA ARG A 114 -2.64 7.97 7.94
C ARG A 114 -2.69 9.02 9.05
N MET A 115 -3.86 9.36 9.55
CA MET A 115 -4.06 10.33 10.64
C MET A 115 -4.03 9.70 12.04
N MET A 116 -4.01 8.36 12.14
CA MET A 116 -3.96 7.67 13.42
C MET A 116 -2.55 7.77 14.03
N SER A 117 -2.49 8.04 15.34
CA SER A 117 -1.21 8.15 16.08
C SER A 117 -0.62 6.81 16.49
N SER A 118 -1.48 5.79 16.66
CA SER A 118 -1.09 4.46 17.11
C SER A 118 -0.85 3.49 15.95
N GLU A 119 0.24 2.70 16.03
CA GLU A 119 0.64 1.76 14.98
C GLU A 119 -0.43 0.72 14.65
N MET A 120 -1.00 0.06 15.67
CA MET A 120 -1.93 -1.06 15.45
C MET A 120 -3.27 -0.63 14.83
N PRO A 121 -3.98 0.40 15.35
CA PRO A 121 -5.18 0.93 14.69
C PRO A 121 -4.89 1.37 13.25
N MET A 122 -3.78 2.06 13.03
CA MET A 122 -3.35 2.48 11.69
C MET A 122 -3.21 1.28 10.75
N ARG A 123 -2.56 0.19 11.18
CA ARG A 123 -2.40 -1.02 10.36
C ARG A 123 -3.73 -1.72 10.08
N PHE A 124 -4.64 -1.80 11.05
CA PHE A 124 -5.97 -2.36 10.81
C PHE A 124 -6.76 -1.53 9.79
N ALA A 125 -6.69 -0.20 9.90
CA ALA A 125 -7.34 0.68 8.94
C ALA A 125 -6.72 0.55 7.55
N PHE A 126 -5.39 0.49 7.42
CA PHE A 126 -4.75 0.19 6.13
C PHE A 126 -5.19 -1.16 5.56
N LEU A 127 -5.27 -2.21 6.38
CA LEU A 127 -5.73 -3.53 5.93
C LEU A 127 -7.18 -3.50 5.42
N ALA A 128 -8.06 -2.79 6.14
CA ALA A 128 -9.45 -2.57 5.70
C ALA A 128 -9.50 -1.79 4.39
N GLY A 129 -8.66 -0.75 4.24
CA GLY A 129 -8.50 -0.01 3.00
C GLY A 129 -8.03 -0.89 1.83
N SER A 130 -7.03 -1.74 2.07
CA SER A 130 -6.52 -2.69 1.07
C SER A 130 -7.57 -3.72 0.65
N ALA A 131 -8.48 -4.15 1.53
CA ALA A 131 -9.58 -5.03 1.14
C ALA A 131 -10.57 -4.36 0.16
N LEU A 132 -10.83 -3.07 0.37
CA LEU A 132 -11.66 -2.27 -0.54
C LEU A 132 -10.95 -2.05 -1.87
N TRP A 133 -9.64 -1.73 -1.85
CA TRP A 133 -8.83 -1.60 -3.07
C TRP A 133 -8.75 -2.89 -3.86
N PHE A 134 -8.47 -4.01 -3.19
CA PHE A 134 -8.51 -5.33 -3.82
C PHE A 134 -9.83 -5.56 -4.57
N THR A 135 -10.96 -5.28 -3.92
CA THR A 135 -12.28 -5.44 -4.53
C THR A 135 -12.46 -4.50 -5.73
N HIS A 136 -12.00 -3.26 -5.62
CA HIS A 136 -12.04 -2.27 -6.70
C HIS A 136 -11.21 -2.73 -7.90
N ASP A 137 -9.97 -3.17 -7.67
CA ASP A 137 -9.03 -3.45 -8.73
C ASP A 137 -9.33 -4.74 -9.48
N VAL A 138 -9.91 -5.74 -8.80
CA VAL A 138 -10.50 -6.93 -9.45
C VAL A 138 -11.60 -6.50 -10.43
N LEU A 139 -12.53 -5.65 -9.98
CA LEU A 139 -13.66 -5.21 -10.80
C LEU A 139 -13.23 -4.23 -11.92
N ALA A 140 -12.21 -3.41 -11.67
CA ALA A 140 -11.64 -2.47 -12.64
C ALA A 140 -10.61 -3.11 -13.59
N MET A 141 -10.30 -4.40 -13.42
CA MET A 141 -9.28 -5.13 -14.19
C MET A 141 -7.90 -4.43 -14.18
N ALA A 142 -7.57 -3.80 -13.05
CA ALA A 142 -6.36 -3.01 -12.87
C ALA A 142 -5.20 -3.88 -12.35
N TRP A 143 -4.56 -4.64 -13.23
CA TRP A 143 -3.62 -5.70 -12.85
C TRP A 143 -2.41 -5.25 -12.02
N ILE A 144 -1.80 -4.10 -12.34
CA ILE A 144 -0.63 -3.60 -11.62
C ILE A 144 -1.00 -3.19 -10.18
N PRO A 145 -2.00 -2.31 -9.96
CA PRO A 145 -2.53 -2.02 -8.63
C PRO A 145 -2.98 -3.28 -7.86
N LEU A 146 -3.73 -4.18 -8.52
CA LEU A 146 -4.23 -5.41 -7.91
C LEU A 146 -3.11 -6.25 -7.30
N CYS A 147 -2.03 -6.48 -8.03
CA CYS A 147 -0.88 -7.22 -7.52
C CYS A 147 -0.28 -6.57 -6.27
N ALA A 148 -0.20 -5.24 -6.25
CA ALA A 148 0.33 -4.49 -5.11
C ALA A 148 -0.60 -4.62 -3.89
N ASP A 149 -1.91 -4.47 -4.07
CA ASP A 149 -2.89 -4.53 -2.99
C ASP A 149 -3.04 -5.95 -2.41
N VAL A 150 -2.99 -6.99 -3.24
CA VAL A 150 -2.94 -8.39 -2.76
C VAL A 150 -1.71 -8.61 -1.87
N LEU A 151 -0.53 -8.19 -2.34
CA LEU A 151 0.71 -8.37 -1.59
C LEU A 151 0.70 -7.56 -0.29
N CYS A 152 0.27 -6.30 -0.33
CA CYS A 152 0.10 -5.46 0.85
C CYS A 152 -0.87 -6.07 1.86
N PHE A 153 -2.01 -6.59 1.39
CA PHE A 153 -3.00 -7.23 2.24
C PHE A 153 -2.42 -8.46 2.94
N VAL A 154 -1.75 -9.35 2.19
CA VAL A 154 -1.14 -10.58 2.74
C VAL A 154 -0.03 -10.24 3.75
N ILE A 155 0.86 -9.31 3.41
CA ILE A 155 1.97 -8.90 4.30
C ILE A 155 1.41 -8.22 5.55
N GLY A 156 0.46 -7.30 5.40
CA GLY A 156 -0.17 -6.58 6.51
C GLY A 156 -0.91 -7.52 7.46
N LEU A 157 -1.69 -8.46 6.91
CA LEU A 157 -2.37 -9.48 7.69
C LEU A 157 -1.37 -10.37 8.43
N GLY A 158 -0.33 -10.85 7.73
CA GLY A 158 0.73 -11.66 8.34
C GLY A 158 1.45 -10.95 9.49
N PHE A 159 1.76 -9.66 9.33
CA PHE A 159 2.35 -8.84 10.38
C PHE A 159 1.44 -8.75 11.63
N ILE A 160 0.15 -8.49 11.42
CA ILE A 160 -0.83 -8.40 12.53
C ILE A 160 -0.97 -9.75 13.25
N LEU A 161 -1.10 -10.85 12.51
CA LEU A 161 -1.23 -12.19 13.08
C LEU A 161 0.03 -12.59 13.87
N HIS A 162 1.22 -12.23 13.37
CA HIS A 162 2.47 -12.46 14.08
C HIS A 162 2.55 -11.64 15.38
N ARG A 163 2.23 -10.34 15.33
CA ARG A 163 2.23 -9.45 16.51
C ARG A 163 1.23 -9.87 17.59
N LYS A 164 0.06 -10.41 17.20
CA LYS A 164 -0.95 -10.93 18.14
C LYS A 164 -0.64 -12.34 18.67
N GLY A 165 0.47 -12.96 18.27
CA GLY A 165 0.83 -14.31 18.69
C GLY A 165 -0.09 -15.40 18.16
N VAL A 166 -0.90 -15.10 17.13
CA VAL A 166 -1.83 -16.05 16.50
C VAL A 166 -1.07 -17.05 15.63
N VAL A 167 0.08 -16.63 15.07
CA VAL A 167 1.01 -17.56 14.41
C VAL A 167 1.76 -18.32 15.50
N PRO A 168 1.54 -19.64 15.67
CA PRO A 168 2.19 -20.39 16.74
C PRO A 168 3.70 -20.41 16.52
N ALA A 169 4.49 -20.26 17.60
CA ALA A 169 5.96 -20.32 17.57
C ALA A 169 6.51 -21.57 16.84
N ARG A 170 5.71 -22.65 16.84
CA ARG A 170 5.99 -23.90 16.11
C ARG A 170 6.09 -23.74 14.59
N PHE A 171 5.30 -22.86 13.98
CA PHE A 171 5.32 -22.63 12.54
C PHE A 171 6.57 -21.84 12.12
N ALA A 172 6.94 -20.82 12.91
CA ALA A 172 8.17 -20.07 12.73
C ALA A 172 9.42 -20.95 12.96
N ALA A 173 9.39 -21.82 13.98
CA ALA A 173 10.45 -22.80 14.23
C ALA A 173 10.60 -23.78 13.05
N GLY A 174 9.49 -24.34 12.56
CA GLY A 174 9.48 -25.28 11.43
C GLY A 174 9.97 -24.66 10.12
N PHE A 175 9.60 -23.41 9.83
CA PHE A 175 10.10 -22.70 8.64
C PHE A 175 11.60 -22.41 8.75
N SER A 176 12.06 -21.95 9.92
CA SER A 176 13.48 -21.71 10.17
C SER A 176 14.32 -22.99 10.05
N GLN A 177 13.76 -24.13 10.46
CA GLN A 177 14.39 -25.43 10.36
C GLN A 177 14.53 -25.85 8.89
N ARG A 178 13.46 -25.76 8.09
CA ARG A 178 13.51 -26.08 6.66
C ARG A 178 14.48 -25.20 5.87
N LEU A 179 14.57 -23.91 6.20
CA LEU A 179 15.55 -23.01 5.59
C LEU A 179 16.99 -23.41 5.92
N ARG A 180 17.25 -23.85 7.15
CA ARG A 180 18.57 -24.37 7.54
C ARG A 180 18.89 -25.67 6.80
N GLU A 181 17.92 -26.60 6.69
CA GLU A 181 18.07 -27.84 5.94
C GLU A 181 18.37 -27.58 4.46
N TRP A 182 17.61 -26.69 3.82
CA TRP A 182 17.86 -26.28 2.43
C TRP A 182 19.22 -25.63 2.24
N ARG A 183 19.61 -24.71 3.13
CA ARG A 183 20.94 -24.09 3.08
C ARG A 183 22.05 -25.14 3.22
N ASN A 184 21.90 -26.07 4.15
CA ASN A 184 22.87 -27.14 4.38
C ASN A 184 22.97 -28.08 3.17
N ALA A 185 21.86 -28.38 2.50
CA ALA A 185 21.82 -29.18 1.27
C ALA A 185 22.52 -28.47 0.10
N LEU A 186 22.41 -27.14 0.00
CA LEU A 186 23.10 -26.34 -1.02
C LEU A 186 24.61 -26.20 -0.75
N THR A 187 25.03 -26.24 0.52
CA THR A 187 26.45 -26.15 0.91
C THR A 187 27.14 -27.50 1.05
N ALA A 188 26.38 -28.60 0.96
CA ALA A 188 26.96 -29.94 0.89
C ALA A 188 27.56 -30.11 -0.51
N GLU A 189 28.86 -29.85 -0.66
CA GLU A 189 29.58 -30.26 -1.87
C GLU A 189 29.37 -31.76 -2.10
N PRO A 190 29.20 -32.19 -3.37
CA PRO A 190 29.20 -33.60 -3.67
C PRO A 190 30.57 -34.14 -3.26
N ARG A 191 30.63 -34.88 -2.15
CA ARG A 191 31.82 -35.67 -1.81
C ARG A 191 32.07 -36.56 -3.01
N ALA A 192 33.14 -36.24 -3.73
CA ALA A 192 33.60 -36.98 -4.89
C ALA A 192 33.56 -38.48 -4.55
N ALA A 193 32.77 -39.22 -5.31
CA ALA A 193 32.79 -40.66 -5.29
C ALA A 193 34.22 -41.10 -5.66
N ALA A 194 34.94 -41.60 -4.66
CA ALA A 194 36.19 -42.33 -4.80
C ALA A 194 35.92 -43.78 -4.40
#